data_AF-R4W5V9-F1
#
_entry.id   AF-R4W5V9-F1
#
_cell.length_a   1.000
_cell.length_b   1.000
_cell.length_c   1.000
_cell.angle_alpha   90.00
_cell.angle_beta   90.00
_cell.angle_gamma   90.00
#
_symmetry.space_group_name_H-M   'P 1'
#
loop_
_entity.id
_entity.type
_entity.pdbx_description
1 polymer ?
#
loop_
_entity_poly.entity_id
_entity_poly.type
_entity_poly.pdbx_seq_one_letter_code
_entity_poly.pdbx_strand_id
1 'polypeptide(L)'
;MGFDADGAVDHLLEAAGDDVLVVAEYTPGDYRLLYVSDDLEAMYGSGEAVAEAADSIHEYIDLDFRERELFLDLYPTIDDVDGLITVATDRSVVRVVTPRDEGLYFSVPNDLDVTALLEAVVGIVEGSR
;
A
#
# COMPACT_ATOMS: atom_id res chain seq x y z
N MET A 1 5.90 8.41 -10.14
CA MET A 1 4.67 8.51 -9.35
C MET A 1 3.76 9.49 -10.05
N GLY A 2 2.69 9.02 -10.70
CA GLY A 2 1.79 9.85 -11.51
C GLY A 2 0.32 9.76 -11.12
N PHE A 3 0.00 9.18 -9.97
CA PHE A 3 -1.35 9.06 -9.43
C PHE A 3 -1.56 10.00 -8.23
N ASP A 4 -2.82 10.22 -7.84
CA ASP A 4 -3.18 11.05 -6.69
C ASP A 4 -2.96 10.32 -5.36
N ALA A 5 -1.70 10.32 -4.92
CA ALA A 5 -1.30 9.70 -3.67
C ALA A 5 -1.82 10.49 -2.45
N ASP A 6 -1.92 11.81 -2.57
CA ASP A 6 -2.42 12.69 -1.50
C ASP A 6 -3.91 12.41 -1.24
N GLY A 7 -4.72 12.32 -2.30
CA GLY A 7 -6.13 11.95 -2.19
C GLY A 7 -6.35 10.54 -1.62
N ALA A 8 -5.46 9.59 -1.94
CA ALA A 8 -5.51 8.26 -1.35
C ALA A 8 -5.18 8.28 0.15
N VAL A 9 -4.18 9.06 0.58
CA VAL A 9 -3.84 9.25 2.00
C VAL A 9 -5.00 9.89 2.75
N ASP A 10 -5.56 10.98 2.22
CA ASP A 10 -6.70 11.67 2.83
C ASP A 10 -7.89 10.72 3.01
N HIS A 11 -8.21 9.91 1.99
CA HIS A 11 -9.29 8.93 2.08
C HIS A 11 -9.02 7.85 3.16
N LEU A 12 -7.79 7.34 3.24
CA LEU A 12 -7.41 6.35 4.24
C LEU A 12 -7.51 6.91 5.66
N LEU A 13 -7.07 8.16 5.86
CA LEU A 13 -7.16 8.84 7.14
C LEU A 13 -8.62 9.19 7.51
N GLU A 14 -9.48 9.52 6.54
CA GLU A 14 -10.92 9.69 6.80
C GLU A 14 -11.59 8.38 7.22
N ALA A 15 -11.19 7.27 6.63
CA ALA A 15 -11.81 5.97 6.87
C ALA A 15 -11.32 5.27 8.14
N ALA A 16 -10.02 5.35 8.42
CA ALA A 16 -9.36 4.61 9.50
C ALA A 16 -8.73 5.53 10.57
N GLY A 17 -8.57 6.82 10.31
CA GLY A 17 -8.01 7.77 11.28
C GLY A 17 -6.63 7.35 11.79
N ASP A 18 -6.47 7.40 13.10
CA ASP A 18 -5.22 7.05 13.79
C ASP A 18 -4.87 5.54 13.67
N ASP A 19 -5.80 4.72 13.21
CA ASP A 19 -5.56 3.29 12.99
C ASP A 19 -4.73 3.02 11.73
N VAL A 20 -4.53 3.98 10.83
CA VAL A 20 -3.54 3.87 9.75
C VAL A 20 -2.15 3.97 10.38
N LEU A 21 -1.26 3.00 10.13
CA LEU A 21 0.11 3.06 10.68
C LEU A 21 1.10 3.73 9.73
N VAL A 22 0.94 3.48 8.44
CA VAL A 22 1.86 3.95 7.40
C VAL A 22 1.15 3.96 6.06
N VAL A 23 1.49 4.95 5.24
CA VAL A 23 1.17 4.99 3.82
C VAL A 23 2.44 5.36 3.05
N ALA A 24 2.73 4.62 1.99
CA ALA A 24 3.87 4.88 1.14
C ALA A 24 3.48 4.70 -0.32
N GLU A 25 3.98 5.56 -1.20
CA GLU A 25 3.98 5.28 -2.63
C GLU A 25 5.30 4.63 -3.02
N TYR A 26 5.28 3.78 -4.05
CA TYR A 26 6.46 3.07 -4.49
C TYR A 26 6.49 2.77 -5.99
N THR A 27 7.69 2.48 -6.47
CA THR A 27 8.03 1.93 -7.79
C THR A 27 9.10 0.84 -7.59
N PRO A 28 9.44 0.03 -8.61
CA PRO A 28 10.55 -0.92 -8.54
C PRO A 28 11.88 -0.32 -8.07
N GLY A 29 12.13 0.96 -8.36
CA GLY A 29 13.41 1.61 -8.08
C GLY A 29 13.43 2.57 -6.90
N ASP A 30 12.26 2.98 -6.38
CA ASP A 30 12.16 4.08 -5.40
C ASP A 30 10.86 4.01 -4.60
N TYR A 31 10.85 4.57 -3.39
CA TYR A 31 9.66 4.71 -2.56
C TYR A 31 9.66 6.03 -1.80
N ARG A 32 8.47 6.47 -1.38
CA ARG A 32 8.28 7.67 -0.57
C ARG A 32 7.23 7.41 0.51
N LEU A 33 7.63 7.55 1.77
CA LEU A 33 6.68 7.59 2.89
C LEU A 33 5.83 8.86 2.78
N LEU A 34 4.52 8.68 2.79
CA LEU A 34 3.53 9.76 2.70
C LEU A 34 2.91 10.05 4.07
N TYR A 35 2.75 9.01 4.88
CA TYR A 35 2.21 9.09 6.22
C TYR A 35 2.83 8.02 7.11
N VAL A 36 3.09 8.37 8.37
CA VAL A 36 3.53 7.49 9.44
C VAL A 36 2.79 7.93 10.71
N SER A 37 2.17 7.01 11.43
CA SER A 37 1.50 7.35 12.69
C SER A 37 2.49 7.52 13.84
N ASP A 38 2.12 8.35 14.81
CA ASP A 38 2.89 8.55 16.04
C ASP A 38 3.13 7.24 16.79
N ASP A 39 2.17 6.30 16.74
CA ASP A 39 2.29 4.98 17.36
C ASP A 39 3.39 4.14 16.71
N LEU A 40 3.48 4.18 15.37
CA LEU A 40 4.54 3.50 14.64
C LEU A 40 5.91 4.12 14.96
N GLU A 41 6.00 5.45 15.00
CA GLU A 41 7.22 6.14 15.41
C GLU A 41 7.63 5.80 16.85
N ALA A 42 6.67 5.72 17.77
CA ALA A 42 6.92 5.35 19.17
C ALA A 42 7.43 3.91 19.31
N MET A 43 6.91 2.97 18.50
CA MET A 43 7.38 1.58 18.48
C MET A 43 8.82 1.44 17.97
N TYR A 44 9.18 2.19 16.92
CA TYR A 44 10.52 2.17 16.35
C TYR A 44 11.51 3.10 17.08
N GLY A 45 11.00 4.00 17.93
CA GLY A 45 11.78 4.92 18.76
C GLY A 45 12.21 6.20 18.06
N SER A 46 12.17 6.24 16.72
CA SER A 46 12.33 7.45 15.91
C SER A 46 11.80 7.22 14.48
N GLY A 47 11.43 8.30 13.78
CA GLY A 47 11.08 8.23 12.36
C GLY A 47 12.23 7.78 11.46
N GLU A 48 13.49 7.95 11.88
CA GLU A 48 14.67 7.44 11.15
C GLU A 48 14.73 5.90 11.18
N ALA A 49 14.38 5.28 12.32
CA ALA A 49 14.28 3.84 12.41
C ALA A 49 13.08 3.28 11.62
N VAL A 50 11.99 4.05 11.48
CA VAL A 50 10.88 3.71 10.58
C VAL A 50 11.34 3.74 9.12
N ALA A 51 12.13 4.74 8.72
CA ALA A 51 12.67 4.83 7.38
C ALA A 51 13.63 3.67 7.05
N GLU A 52 14.53 3.29 7.96
CA GLU A 52 15.40 2.11 7.77
C GLU A 52 14.60 0.79 7.64
N ALA A 53 13.51 0.66 8.41
CA ALA A 53 12.61 -0.49 8.28
C ALA A 53 11.86 -0.46 6.95
N ALA A 54 11.46 0.72 6.48
CA ALA A 54 10.83 0.91 5.18
C ALA A 54 11.79 0.58 4.02
N ASP A 55 13.07 0.96 4.11
CA ASP A 55 14.12 0.57 3.15
C ASP A 55 14.20 -0.96 3.03
N SER A 56 14.17 -1.65 4.17
CA SER A 56 14.21 -3.12 4.20
C SER A 56 12.96 -3.76 3.57
N ILE A 57 11.79 -3.11 3.69
CA ILE A 57 10.55 -3.55 3.04
C ILE A 57 10.56 -3.22 1.55
N HIS A 58 11.18 -2.11 1.15
CA HIS A 58 11.31 -1.69 -0.25
C HIS A 58 12.14 -2.66 -1.08
N GLU A 59 13.15 -3.30 -0.51
CA GLU A 59 13.87 -4.38 -1.19
C GLU A 59 12.95 -5.55 -1.63
N TYR A 60 11.78 -5.69 -1.01
CA TYR A 60 10.78 -6.70 -1.36
C TYR A 60 9.67 -6.20 -2.31
N ILE A 61 9.57 -4.90 -2.59
CA ILE A 61 8.50 -4.33 -3.44
C ILE A 61 8.57 -4.80 -4.89
N ASP A 62 9.77 -5.12 -5.40
CA ASP A 62 9.96 -5.78 -6.69
C ASP A 62 9.22 -7.12 -6.79
N LEU A 63 8.92 -7.77 -5.67
CA LEU A 63 8.16 -9.01 -5.65
C LEU A 63 6.69 -8.78 -5.99
N ASP A 64 6.09 -7.65 -5.63
CA ASP A 64 4.67 -7.41 -5.87
C ASP A 64 4.35 -7.34 -7.38
N PHE A 65 5.21 -6.66 -8.14
CA PHE A 65 5.05 -6.58 -9.60
C PHE A 65 5.27 -7.95 -10.27
N ARG A 66 6.25 -8.73 -9.79
CA ARG A 66 6.47 -10.10 -10.26
C ARG A 66 5.34 -11.05 -9.87
N GLU A 67 4.76 -10.89 -8.68
CA GLU A 67 3.61 -11.66 -8.22
C GLU A 67 2.38 -11.37 -9.07
N ARG A 68 2.13 -10.10 -9.43
CA ARG A 68 1.07 -9.73 -10.39
C ARG A 68 1.26 -10.46 -11.72
N GLU A 69 2.44 -10.36 -12.34
CA GLU A 69 2.71 -11.06 -13.61
C GLU A 69 2.48 -12.57 -13.48
N LEU A 70 2.96 -13.18 -12.38
CA LEU A 70 2.77 -14.59 -12.10
C LEU A 70 1.29 -14.97 -11.98
N PHE A 71 0.47 -14.17 -11.30
CA PHE A 71 -0.97 -14.47 -11.15
C PHE A 71 -1.72 -14.41 -12.48
N LEU A 72 -1.39 -13.44 -13.34
CA LEU A 72 -1.96 -13.33 -14.68
C LEU A 72 -1.58 -14.52 -15.57
N ASP A 73 -0.35 -15.01 -15.44
CA ASP A 73 0.12 -16.19 -16.16
C ASP A 73 -0.51 -17.51 -15.66
N LEU A 74 -0.71 -17.64 -14.34
CA LEU A 74 -1.25 -18.86 -13.74
C LEU A 74 -2.77 -18.99 -13.87
N TYR A 75 -3.49 -17.88 -13.83
CA TYR A 75 -4.95 -17.87 -13.80
C TYR A 75 -5.53 -17.19 -15.04
N PRO A 76 -5.91 -17.96 -16.07
CA PRO A 76 -6.38 -17.41 -17.35
C PRO A 76 -7.74 -16.70 -17.27
N THR A 77 -8.37 -16.66 -16.10
CA THR A 77 -9.63 -15.95 -15.83
C THR A 77 -9.42 -14.62 -15.10
N ILE A 78 -8.18 -14.28 -14.75
CA ILE A 78 -7.85 -12.99 -14.14
C ILE A 78 -7.41 -12.07 -15.27
N ASP A 79 -8.14 -10.98 -15.47
CA ASP A 79 -7.84 -10.00 -16.50
C ASP A 79 -6.76 -9.01 -16.03
N ASP A 80 -6.81 -8.60 -14.75
CA ASP A 80 -5.80 -7.76 -14.11
C ASP A 80 -5.74 -8.02 -12.59
N VAL A 81 -4.69 -7.51 -11.94
CA VAL A 81 -4.52 -7.49 -10.47
C VAL A 81 -4.30 -6.04 -10.05
N ASP A 82 -5.28 -5.47 -9.37
CA ASP A 82 -5.23 -4.08 -8.88
C ASP A 82 -4.52 -3.94 -7.53
N GLY A 83 -4.33 -5.07 -6.82
CA GLY A 83 -3.61 -5.08 -5.55
C GLY A 83 -3.53 -6.43 -4.88
N LEU A 84 -2.75 -6.47 -3.81
CA LEU A 84 -2.55 -7.63 -2.94
C LEU A 84 -2.89 -7.26 -1.49
N ILE A 85 -3.53 -8.18 -0.79
CA ILE A 85 -3.84 -8.04 0.64
C ILE A 85 -3.12 -9.17 1.39
N THR A 86 -2.26 -8.79 2.33
CA THR A 86 -1.66 -9.70 3.31
C THR A 86 -2.37 -9.53 4.65
N VAL A 87 -3.05 -10.58 5.12
CA VAL A 87 -3.80 -10.56 6.37
C VAL A 87 -2.96 -11.18 7.49
N ALA A 88 -2.59 -10.39 8.50
CA ALA A 88 -1.97 -10.85 9.74
C ALA A 88 -3.03 -11.05 10.84
N THR A 89 -2.61 -11.30 12.08
CA THR A 89 -3.53 -11.62 13.19
C THR A 89 -4.53 -10.50 13.49
N ASP A 90 -4.06 -9.26 13.50
CA ASP A 90 -4.78 -8.07 13.95
C ASP A 90 -4.88 -6.98 12.87
N ARG A 91 -4.00 -7.05 11.86
CA ARG A 91 -3.88 -6.04 10.82
C ARG A 91 -3.72 -6.66 9.44
N SER A 92 -4.09 -5.86 8.44
CA SER A 92 -3.83 -6.14 7.05
C SER A 92 -2.82 -5.13 6.50
N VAL A 93 -2.03 -5.62 5.55
CA VAL A 93 -1.15 -4.82 4.72
C VAL A 93 -1.68 -4.90 3.30
N VAL A 94 -1.96 -3.75 2.72
CA VAL A 94 -2.54 -3.62 1.38
C VAL A 94 -1.51 -2.99 0.47
N ARG A 95 -1.36 -3.57 -0.72
CA ARG A 95 -0.42 -3.13 -1.74
C ARG A 95 -1.19 -2.96 -3.03
N VAL A 96 -1.52 -1.72 -3.35
CA VAL A 96 -2.18 -1.32 -4.59
C VAL A 96 -1.12 -1.24 -5.68
N VAL A 97 -1.39 -1.81 -6.84
CA VAL A 97 -0.49 -1.78 -7.98
C VAL A 97 -1.19 -1.20 -9.19
N THR A 98 -0.50 -0.33 -9.92
CA THR A 98 -1.02 0.31 -11.13
C THR A 98 -0.44 -0.33 -12.38
N PRO A 99 -1.04 -0.09 -13.56
CA PRO A 99 -0.46 -0.53 -14.84
C PRO A 99 0.88 0.11 -15.23
N ARG A 100 1.43 1.05 -14.44
CA ARG A 100 2.68 1.77 -14.73
C ARG A 100 3.85 1.36 -13.82
N ASP A 101 3.73 0.23 -13.15
CA ASP A 101 4.68 -0.22 -12.13
C ASP A 101 4.87 0.83 -11.01
N GLU A 102 3.77 1.46 -10.63
CA GLU A 102 3.67 2.33 -9.47
C GLU A 102 2.68 1.69 -8.49
N GLY A 103 2.85 1.90 -7.19
CA GLY A 103 1.96 1.33 -6.19
C GLY A 103 1.80 2.18 -4.94
N LEU A 104 0.78 1.83 -4.16
CA LEU A 104 0.52 2.41 -2.85
C LEU A 104 0.47 1.29 -1.81
N TYR A 105 1.26 1.45 -0.76
CA TYR A 105 1.34 0.55 0.38
C TYR A 105 0.65 1.20 1.56
N PHE A 106 -0.21 0.47 2.27
CA PHE A 106 -0.75 0.93 3.55
C PHE A 106 -1.08 -0.23 4.50
N SER A 107 -1.20 0.09 5.79
CA SER A 107 -1.66 -0.86 6.82
C SER A 107 -2.87 -0.35 7.57
N VAL A 108 -3.87 -1.22 7.73
CA VAL A 108 -5.11 -0.99 8.47
C VAL A 108 -5.44 -2.17 9.40
N PRO A 109 -6.26 -2.00 10.45
CA PRO A 109 -6.71 -3.12 11.27
C PRO A 109 -7.71 -4.02 10.51
N ASN A 110 -7.82 -5.27 10.96
CA ASN A 110 -8.66 -6.30 10.32
C ASN A 110 -10.16 -6.15 10.56
N ASP A 111 -10.59 -5.24 11.43
CA ASP A 111 -12.01 -4.96 11.69
C ASP A 111 -12.63 -4.01 10.65
N LEU A 112 -11.81 -3.38 9.81
CA LEU A 112 -12.23 -2.62 8.64
C LEU A 112 -12.48 -3.53 7.43
N ASP A 113 -13.30 -3.05 6.49
CA ASP A 113 -13.50 -3.71 5.21
C ASP A 113 -12.31 -3.42 4.28
N VAL A 114 -11.25 -4.22 4.43
CA VAL A 114 -9.98 -4.05 3.72
C VAL A 114 -10.16 -4.15 2.20
N THR A 115 -11.07 -4.99 1.73
CA THR A 115 -11.36 -5.13 0.30
C THR A 115 -12.03 -3.87 -0.23
N ALA A 116 -13.04 -3.33 0.48
CA ALA A 116 -13.69 -2.08 0.08
C ALA A 116 -12.71 -0.89 0.09
N LEU A 117 -11.77 -0.86 1.05
CA LEU A 117 -10.72 0.16 1.09
C LEU A 117 -9.76 0.05 -0.10
N LEU A 118 -9.35 -1.17 -0.47
CA LEU A 118 -8.54 -1.41 -1.67
C LEU A 118 -9.26 -0.88 -2.92
N GLU A 119 -10.52 -1.25 -3.12
CA GLU A 119 -11.32 -0.82 -4.27
C GLU A 119 -11.46 0.71 -4.33
N ALA A 120 -11.68 1.36 -3.19
CA ALA A 120 -11.79 2.81 -3.12
C ALA A 120 -10.47 3.51 -3.48
N VAL A 121 -9.34 3.02 -2.94
CA VAL A 121 -8.01 3.56 -3.24
C VAL A 121 -7.66 3.37 -4.72
N VAL A 122 -7.94 2.19 -5.29
CA VAL A 122 -7.77 1.94 -6.74
C VAL A 122 -8.54 2.98 -7.55
N GLY A 123 -9.80 3.25 -7.20
CA GLY A 123 -10.61 4.27 -7.86
C GLY A 123 -10.01 5.68 -7.82
N ILE A 124 -9.35 6.07 -6.73
CA ILE A 124 -8.68 7.38 -6.58
C ILE A 124 -7.41 7.43 -7.43
N VAL A 125 -6.59 6.39 -7.32
CA VAL A 125 -5.30 6.25 -8.01
C VAL A 125 -5.50 6.22 -9.53
N GLU A 126 -6.53 5.53 -10.02
CA GLU A 126 -6.84 5.45 -11.45
C GLU A 126 -7.67 6.64 -11.98
N GLY A 127 -8.52 7.22 -11.14
CA GLY A 127 -9.43 8.32 -11.48
C GLY A 127 -8.73 9.66 -11.74
N SER A 128 -7.46 9.79 -11.38
CA SER A 128 -6.65 11.00 -11.50
C SER A 128 -6.07 11.24 -12.91
N ARG A 129 -6.73 10.68 -13.93
CA ARG A 129 -6.38 10.77 -15.36
C ARG A 129 -7.02 11.93 -16.09
#